data_AF-A0A7C7M482-F1
#
_entry.id   AF-A0A7C7M482-F1
#
_cell.length_a   1.000
_cell.length_b   1.000
_cell.length_c   1.000
_cell.angle_alpha   90.00
_cell.angle_beta   90.00
_cell.angle_gamma   90.00
#
_symmetry.space_group_name_H-M   'P 1'
#
loop_
_entity.id
_entity.type
_entity.pdbx_description
1 polymer ?
#
loop_
_entity_poly.entity_id
_entity_poly.type
_entity_poly.pdbx_seq_one_letter_code
_entity_poly.pdbx_strand_id
1 'polypeptide(L)'
;FETFNYHFFKNHPYGQQTVIGSVDHLKNPSLIKMMEYYNRYYIANNMYLILSGDFNPDDIKPVIIEKFGRLKSGEIIPPIEIIEKPFDGREAVTLRLTPFRFGIMGFRTVPPQP
;
A
#
# COMPACT_ATOMS: atom_id res chain seq x y z
N PHE A 1 7.77 13.46 -2.83
CA PHE A 1 7.11 12.75 -1.73
C PHE A 1 7.79 11.44 -1.39
N GLU A 2 8.21 10.61 -2.37
CA GLU A 2 8.94 9.35 -2.09
C GLU A 2 10.17 9.55 -1.19
N THR A 3 10.99 10.57 -1.46
CA THR A 3 12.15 10.86 -0.60
C THR A 3 11.76 11.25 0.82
N PHE A 4 10.66 11.99 1.00
CA PHE A 4 10.15 12.29 2.33
C PHE A 4 9.71 11.01 3.04
N ASN A 5 8.95 10.14 2.37
CA ASN A 5 8.51 8.87 2.95
C ASN A 5 9.69 7.96 3.29
N TYR A 6 10.72 7.88 2.44
CA TYR A 6 11.92 7.08 2.71
C TYR A 6 12.61 7.48 4.02
N HIS A 7 12.76 8.79 4.26
CA HIS A 7 13.36 9.29 5.50
C HIS A 7 12.40 9.22 6.69
N PHE A 8 11.10 9.44 6.46
CA PHE A 8 10.09 9.46 7.51
C PHE A 8 9.66 8.07 7.97
N PHE A 9 9.72 7.05 7.11
CA PHE A 9 9.27 5.69 7.37
C PHE A 9 10.41 4.68 7.12
N LYS A 10 11.36 4.63 8.05
CA LYS A 10 12.63 3.90 7.86
C LYS A 10 12.47 2.38 7.83
N ASN A 11 11.46 1.85 8.51
CA ASN A 11 11.19 0.40 8.55
C ASN A 11 9.87 0.03 7.86
N HIS A 12 8.97 0.98 7.63
CA HIS A 12 7.67 0.71 7.02
C HIS A 12 7.77 0.59 5.49
N PRO A 13 6.99 -0.29 4.84
CA PRO A 13 6.92 -0.41 3.38
C PRO A 13 6.65 0.91 2.65
N TYR A 14 5.98 1.85 3.31
CA TYR A 14 5.69 3.20 2.77
C TYR A 14 6.94 4.02 2.48
N GLY A 15 8.05 3.78 3.18
CA GLY A 15 9.33 4.39 2.89
C GLY A 15 10.27 3.49 2.09
N GLN A 16 10.16 2.17 2.25
CA GLN A 16 11.12 1.21 1.66
C GLN A 16 10.79 0.79 0.23
N GLN A 17 9.56 1.02 -0.24
CA GLN A 17 9.12 0.64 -1.57
C GLN A 17 8.55 1.87 -2.30
N THR A 18 8.98 2.07 -3.55
CA THR A 18 8.34 3.03 -4.44
C THR A 18 7.09 2.41 -5.03
N VAL A 19 6.10 3.24 -5.36
CA VAL A 19 4.80 2.78 -5.90
C VAL A 19 5.00 2.08 -7.24
N ILE A 20 5.88 2.61 -8.09
CA ILE A 20 6.15 2.07 -9.43
C ILE A 20 7.20 0.94 -9.37
N GLY A 21 7.91 0.79 -8.26
CA GLY A 21 9.06 -0.10 -8.14
C GLY A 21 10.36 0.53 -8.66
N SER A 22 11.46 -0.24 -8.58
CA SER A 22 12.77 0.20 -9.05
C SER A 22 12.93 -0.07 -10.55
N VAL A 23 13.78 0.72 -11.21
CA VAL A 23 14.10 0.54 -12.64
C VAL A 23 14.58 -0.89 -12.93
N ASP A 24 15.37 -1.47 -12.02
CA ASP A 24 15.91 -2.82 -12.19
C ASP A 24 14.82 -3.90 -12.11
N HIS A 25 13.81 -3.73 -11.24
CA HIS A 25 12.68 -4.65 -11.16
C HIS A 25 11.75 -4.54 -12.38
N LEU A 26 11.64 -3.35 -12.99
CA LEU A 26 10.80 -3.13 -14.17
C LEU A 26 11.42 -3.68 -15.47
N LYS A 27 12.75 -3.73 -15.55
CA LYS A 27 13.44 -4.24 -16.75
C LYS A 27 13.27 -5.74 -16.96
N ASN A 28 13.11 -6.51 -15.88
CA ASN A 28 12.98 -7.97 -15.94
C ASN A 28 11.91 -8.48 -14.95
N PRO A 29 10.62 -8.23 -15.21
CA PRO A 29 9.56 -8.70 -14.34
C PRO A 29 9.45 -10.23 -14.40
N SER A 30 9.42 -10.88 -13.24
CA SER A 30 9.18 -12.33 -13.16
C SER A 30 7.69 -12.62 -13.25
N LEU A 31 7.25 -13.29 -14.32
CA LEU A 31 5.85 -13.72 -14.48
C LEU A 31 5.39 -14.61 -13.32
N ILE A 32 6.28 -15.48 -12.83
CA ILE A 32 5.99 -16.37 -11.70
C ILE A 32 5.66 -15.53 -10.45
N LYS A 33 6.51 -14.56 -10.11
CA LYS A 33 6.26 -13.67 -8.95
C LYS A 33 4.99 -12.84 -9.10
N MET A 34 4.67 -12.40 -10.32
CA MET A 34 3.41 -11.67 -10.59
C MET A 34 2.19 -12.57 -10.34
N MET A 35 2.23 -13.81 -10.82
CA MET A 35 1.16 -14.78 -10.58
C MET A 35 1.05 -15.18 -9.11
N GLU A 36 2.17 -15.37 -8.42
CA GLU A 36 2.21 -15.61 -6.97
C GLU A 36 1.57 -14.45 -6.20
N TYR A 37 1.93 -13.20 -6.54
CA TYR A 37 1.32 -12.02 -5.93
C TYR A 37 -0.18 -11.95 -6.20
N TYR A 38 -0.60 -12.13 -7.45
CA TYR A 38 -2.02 -12.13 -7.81
C TYR A 38 -2.80 -13.18 -7.02
N ASN A 39 -2.34 -14.43 -7.01
CA ASN A 39 -3.01 -15.52 -6.31
C ASN A 39 -3.03 -15.31 -4.78
N ARG A 40 -2.03 -14.64 -4.22
CA ARG A 40 -1.95 -14.36 -2.78
C ARG A 40 -2.87 -13.23 -2.34
N TYR A 41 -2.98 -12.15 -3.13
CA TYR A 41 -3.65 -10.92 -2.69
C TYR A 41 -5.04 -10.70 -3.32
N TYR A 42 -5.33 -11.28 -4.49
CA TYR A 42 -6.63 -11.14 -5.18
C TYR A 42 -7.60 -12.27 -4.78
N ILE A 43 -7.89 -12.33 -3.49
CA ILE A 43 -8.77 -13.34 -2.87
C ILE A 43 -10.03 -12.69 -2.30
N ALA A 44 -11.15 -13.42 -2.27
CA ALA A 44 -12.45 -12.87 -1.90
C ALA A 44 -12.47 -12.22 -0.49
N ASN A 45 -11.76 -12.82 0.48
CA ASN A 45 -11.65 -12.32 1.85
C ASN A 45 -10.64 -11.17 2.03
N ASN A 46 -10.01 -10.67 0.96
CA ASN A 46 -9.12 -9.50 0.95
C ASN A 46 -9.61 -8.39 0.01
N MET A 47 -10.82 -8.52 -0.57
CA MET A 47 -11.36 -7.58 -1.54
C MET A 47 -12.67 -6.98 -1.04
N TYR A 48 -12.88 -5.69 -1.33
CA TYR A 48 -14.13 -4.99 -1.06
C TYR A 48 -14.72 -4.48 -2.37
N LEU A 49 -16.02 -4.69 -2.55
CA LEU A 49 -16.81 -4.08 -3.62
C LEU A 49 -17.58 -2.90 -3.03
N ILE A 50 -17.29 -1.70 -3.51
CA ILE A 50 -17.96 -0.46 -3.07
C ILE A 50 -18.80 0.04 -4.22
N LEU A 51 -20.11 0.18 -4.00
CA LEU A 51 -21.07 0.69 -4.97
C LEU A 51 -21.65 2.01 -4.45
N SER A 52 -21.75 3.02 -5.31
CA SER A 52 -22.32 4.33 -4.98
C SER A 52 -23.11 4.85 -6.17
N GLY A 53 -24.36 5.27 -5.94
CA GLY A 53 -25.28 5.73 -6.97
C GLY A 53 -26.73 5.37 -6.67
N ASP A 54 -27.59 5.54 -7.67
CA ASP A 54 -29.01 5.18 -7.61
C ASP A 54 -29.19 3.76 -8.17
N PHE A 55 -29.32 2.78 -7.27
CA PHE A 55 -29.59 1.39 -7.61
C PHE A 55 -30.40 0.74 -6.50
N ASN A 56 -31.21 -0.24 -6.88
CA ASN A 56 -31.93 -1.07 -5.93
C ASN A 56 -31.05 -2.25 -5.46
N PRO A 57 -30.81 -2.42 -4.15
CA PRO A 57 -30.04 -3.53 -3.61
C PRO A 57 -30.55 -4.93 -4.02
N ASP A 58 -31.86 -5.08 -4.17
CA ASP A 58 -32.47 -6.38 -4.50
C ASP A 58 -32.19 -6.80 -5.95
N ASP A 59 -32.09 -5.83 -6.84
CA ASP A 59 -31.84 -6.06 -8.26
C ASP A 59 -30.34 -6.28 -8.55
N ILE A 60 -29.45 -5.61 -7.79
CA ILE A 60 -28.00 -5.68 -8.03
C ILE A 60 -27.35 -6.90 -7.38
N LYS A 61 -27.89 -7.40 -6.27
CA LYS A 61 -27.30 -8.53 -5.53
C LYS A 61 -27.14 -9.80 -6.36
N PRO A 62 -28.12 -10.25 -7.18
CA PRO A 62 -27.95 -11.40 -8.08
C PRO A 62 -26.80 -11.20 -9.07
N VAL A 63 -26.66 -9.99 -9.63
CA VAL A 63 -25.59 -9.65 -10.58
C VAL A 63 -24.22 -9.72 -9.90
N ILE A 64 -24.10 -9.22 -8.68
CA ILE A 64 -22.85 -9.30 -7.90
C ILE A 64 -22.47 -10.76 -7.67
N ILE A 65 -23.43 -11.60 -7.28
CA ILE A 65 -23.20 -13.03 -7.06
C ILE A 65 -22.77 -13.71 -8.36
N GLU A 66 -23.43 -13.42 -9.48
CA GLU A 66 -23.08 -13.99 -10.78
C GLU A 66 -21.65 -13.62 -11.22
N LYS A 67 -21.24 -12.35 -11.06
CA LYS A 67 -19.94 -11.87 -11.56
C LYS A 67 -18.78 -12.18 -10.61
N PHE A 68 -19.00 -12.00 -9.31
CA PHE A 68 -17.95 -12.06 -8.28
C PHE A 68 -18.04 -13.28 -7.36
N GLY A 69 -19.17 -14.00 -7.33
CA GLY A 69 -19.35 -15.18 -6.48
C GLY A 69 -18.42 -16.36 -6.81
N ARG A 70 -17.76 -16.32 -7.98
CA ARG A 70 -16.71 -17.28 -8.38
C ARG A 70 -15.34 -17.02 -7.76
N LEU A 71 -15.13 -15.87 -7.10
CA LEU A 71 -13.88 -15.55 -6.43
C LEU A 71 -13.70 -16.48 -5.23
N LYS A 72 -12.52 -17.10 -5.12
CA LYS A 72 -12.20 -17.99 -4.01
C LYS A 72 -11.63 -17.19 -2.84
N SER A 73 -12.01 -17.57 -1.63
CA SER A 73 -11.26 -17.17 -0.44
C SER A 73 -9.90 -17.88 -0.43
N GLY A 74 -8.88 -17.18 0.04
CA GLY A 74 -7.53 -17.71 0.19
C GLY A 74 -7.08 -17.65 1.64
N GLU A 75 -5.78 -17.78 1.84
CA GLU A 75 -5.16 -17.65 3.16
C GLU A 75 -5.37 -16.25 3.74
N ILE A 76 -5.54 -16.17 5.06
CA ILE A 76 -5.63 -14.87 5.74
C ILE A 76 -4.27 -14.20 5.66
N ILE A 77 -4.23 -12.99 5.10
CA ILE A 77 -3.02 -12.20 5.04
C ILE A 77 -2.78 -11.63 6.44
N PRO A 78 -1.68 -12.01 7.11
CA PRO A 78 -1.40 -11.50 8.43
C PRO A 78 -1.12 -9.99 8.35
N PRO A 79 -1.48 -9.22 9.39
CA PRO A 79 -1.05 -7.84 9.52
C PRO A 79 0.48 -7.75 9.42
N ILE A 80 0.96 -6.68 8.80
CA ILE A 80 2.39 -6.36 8.80
C ILE A 80 2.77 -5.81 10.17
N GLU A 81 3.51 -6.59 10.95
CA GLU A 81 4.10 -6.13 12.21
C GLU A 81 5.33 -5.28 11.89
N ILE A 82 5.24 -3.98 12.15
CA ILE A 82 6.31 -3.02 11.86
C ILE A 82 6.58 -2.20 13.11
N ILE A 83 7.75 -2.46 13.69
CA ILE A 83 8.23 -1.68 14.83
C ILE A 83 9.15 -0.58 14.29
N GLU A 84 8.67 0.65 14.37
CA GLU A 84 9.50 1.82 14.12
C GLU A 84 10.27 2.20 15.39
N LYS A 85 11.51 2.64 15.24
CA LYS A 85 12.26 3.19 16.38
C LYS A 85 11.56 4.47 16.87
N PRO A 86 11.50 4.69 18.20
CA PRO A 86 11.07 5.96 18.75
C PRO A 86 11.83 7.12 18.11
N PHE A 87 11.13 8.22 17.88
CA PHE A 87 11.70 9.41 17.25
C PHE A 87 11.83 10.51 18.30
N ASP A 88 13.06 10.71 18.77
CA ASP A 88 13.38 11.72 19.77
C ASP A 88 13.96 12.96 19.07
N GLY A 89 13.13 14.00 18.92
CA GLY A 89 13.57 15.33 18.50
C GLY A 89 13.22 15.70 17.05
N ARG A 90 14.20 16.19 16.28
CA ARG A 90 14.01 16.75 14.94
C ARG A 90 15.05 16.19 13.98
N GLU A 91 14.58 15.69 12.85
CA GLU A 91 15.41 15.28 11.71
C GLU A 91 15.13 16.23 10.55
N ALA A 92 16.17 16.89 10.04
CA ALA A 92 16.08 17.81 8.92
C ALA A 92 16.92 17.28 7.77
N VAL A 93 16.26 17.02 6.64
CA VAL A 93 16.92 16.53 5.42
C VAL A 93 16.85 17.65 4.37
N THR A 94 18.02 18.08 3.89
CA THR A 94 18.12 19.10 2.83
C THR A 94 18.57 18.43 1.55
N LEU A 95 17.75 18.52 0.51
CA LEU A 95 18.03 17.93 -0.80
C LEU A 95 17.81 18.96 -1.89
N ARG A 96 18.66 18.93 -2.92
CA ARG A 96 18.55 19.79 -4.08
C ARG A 96 18.03 18.98 -5.27
N LEU A 97 16.71 18.77 -5.30
CA LEU A 97 16.03 17.97 -6.32
C LEU A 97 15.44 18.81 -7.46
N THR A 98 15.05 20.05 -7.19
CA THR A 98 14.47 20.98 -8.18
C THR A 98 15.08 22.38 -8.02
N PRO A 99 14.98 23.26 -9.03
CA PRO A 99 15.45 24.64 -8.93
C PRO A 99 14.63 25.50 -7.97
N PHE A 100 13.41 25.08 -7.61
CA PHE A 100 12.54 25.76 -6.65
C PHE A 100 12.76 25.24 -5.23
N ARG A 101 12.82 26.14 -4.25
CA ARG A 101 12.91 25.76 -2.83
C ARG A 101 11.52 25.42 -2.31
N PHE A 102 11.31 24.19 -1.87
CA PHE A 102 10.11 23.77 -1.16
C PHE A 102 10.50 22.89 0.03
N GLY A 103 9.68 22.91 1.09
CA GLY A 103 9.90 22.14 2.31
C GLY A 103 8.67 21.29 2.63
N ILE A 104 8.91 20.08 3.15
CA ILE A 104 7.87 19.19 3.65
C ILE A 104 8.18 18.93 5.13
N MET A 105 7.17 19.05 5.98
CA MET A 105 7.27 18.83 7.42
C MET A 105 6.26 17.75 7.83
N GLY A 106 6.72 16.79 8.63
CA GLY A 106 5.88 15.73 9.19
C GLY A 106 6.12 15.61 10.69
N PHE A 107 5.08 15.20 11.41
CA PHE A 107 5.11 15.01 12.86
C PHE A 107 4.72 13.57 13.17
N ARG A 108 5.43 12.93 14.11
CA ARG A 108 5.04 11.64 14.68
C ARG A 108 4.30 11.92 15.99
N THR A 109 3.00 11.65 16.02
CA THR A 109 2.12 12.03 17.14
C THR A 109 1.84 10.88 18.11
N VAL A 110 1.97 9.64 17.68
CA VAL A 110 1.74 8.45 18.49
C VAL A 110 3.06 7.68 18.63
N PRO A 111 3.53 7.37 19.85
CA PRO A 111 4.72 6.54 20.02
C PRO A 111 4.46 5.15 19.42
N PRO A 112 5.45 4.56 18.73
CA PRO A 112 5.30 3.23 18.15
C PRO A 112 4.95 2.22 19.25
N GLN A 113 3.81 1.54 19.07
CA GLN A 113 3.39 0.47 19.97
C GLN A 113 4.29 -0.75 19.74
N PRO A 114 4.67 -1.48 20.81
CA PRO A 114 5.49 -2.70 20.70
C PRO A 114 4.76 -3.82 19.96
#